data_AF-A0A2J6HNX9-F1
#
_entry.id   AF-A0A2J6HNX9-F1
#
_cell.length_a   1.000
_cell.length_b   1.000
_cell.length_c   1.000
_cell.angle_alpha   90.00
_cell.angle_beta   90.00
_cell.angle_gamma   90.00
#
_symmetry.space_group_name_H-M   'P 1'
#
loop_
_entity.id
_entity.type
_entity.pdbx_description
1 polymer ?
#
loop_
_entity_poly.entity_id
_entity_poly.type
_entity_poly.pdbx_seq_one_letter_code
_entity_poly.pdbx_strand_id
1 'polypeptide(L)'
;MGNRILRFINHRDVVLLLALVVGLALGNYTRILSEYAVWILAIVMLFSTTGFSFRSWIPFRGVIKDIVKAVFLNYIVFGLIVVLATSFIPDAGDYSYLRKGLFIIVAAPAGPSIIAFTALLKGNLEYSVNGVFGITVASLVLTPLLLFLLLDGSEISPLLLMPILLKLI
;
A
#
# COMPACT_ATOMS: atom_id res chain seq x y z
N MET A 1 -21.63 -25.00 18.42
CA MET A 1 -21.10 -23.73 19.00
C MET A 1 -19.81 -23.25 18.34
N GLY A 2 -18.82 -24.12 18.07
CA GLY A 2 -17.52 -23.73 17.48
C GLY A 2 -17.57 -22.94 16.17
N ASN A 3 -18.53 -23.23 15.29
CA ASN A 3 -18.65 -22.53 14.00
C ASN A 3 -19.02 -21.04 14.10
N ARG A 4 -19.72 -20.61 15.17
CA ARG A 4 -20.07 -19.18 15.34
C ARG A 4 -18.89 -18.37 15.88
N ILE A 5 -18.10 -18.95 16.78
CA ILE A 5 -16.90 -18.32 17.35
C ILE A 5 -15.83 -18.16 16.27
N LEU A 6 -15.58 -19.22 15.48
CA LEU A 6 -14.64 -19.15 14.36
C LEU A 6 -15.05 -18.10 13.32
N ARG A 7 -16.35 -17.98 13.03
CA ARG A 7 -16.87 -16.98 12.09
C ARG A 7 -16.74 -15.55 12.62
N PHE A 8 -16.86 -15.36 13.94
CA PHE A 8 -16.68 -14.06 14.58
C PHE A 8 -15.20 -13.64 14.61
N ILE A 9 -14.30 -14.56 15.00
CA ILE A 9 -12.85 -14.29 15.03
C ILE A 9 -12.30 -14.06 13.61
N ASN A 10 -12.82 -14.78 12.61
CA ASN A 10 -12.42 -14.59 11.21
C ASN A 10 -13.08 -13.37 10.54
N HIS A 11 -13.83 -12.55 11.27
CA HIS A 11 -14.36 -11.31 10.70
C HIS A 11 -13.24 -10.29 10.54
N ARG A 12 -13.09 -9.72 9.34
CA ARG A 12 -11.97 -8.81 9.00
C ARG A 12 -11.76 -7.69 10.02
N ASP A 13 -12.86 -7.09 10.49
CA ASP A 13 -12.81 -5.92 11.37
C ASP A 13 -12.35 -6.33 12.77
N VAL A 14 -12.73 -7.54 13.19
CA VAL A 14 -12.30 -8.16 14.45
C VAL A 14 -10.81 -8.50 14.34
N VAL A 15 -10.37 -9.09 13.23
CA VAL A 15 -8.95 -9.39 12.99
C VAL A 15 -8.11 -8.11 12.97
N LEU A 16 -8.55 -7.05 12.29
CA LEU A 16 -7.83 -5.77 12.22
C LEU A 16 -7.76 -5.07 13.58
N LEU A 17 -8.88 -5.02 14.32
CA LEU A 17 -8.90 -4.46 15.67
C LEU A 17 -8.03 -5.27 16.63
N LEU A 18 -8.11 -6.60 16.59
CA LEU A 18 -7.24 -7.46 17.40
C LEU A 18 -5.77 -7.26 17.06
N ALA A 19 -5.41 -7.22 15.78
CA ALA A 19 -4.04 -7.00 15.34
C ALA A 19 -3.50 -5.65 15.86
N LEU A 20 -4.32 -4.60 15.81
CA LEU A 20 -3.96 -3.29 16.35
C LEU A 20 -3.79 -3.34 17.88
N VAL A 21 -4.78 -3.86 18.62
CA VAL A 21 -4.76 -3.91 20.08
C VAL A 21 -3.60 -4.76 20.58
N VAL A 22 -3.40 -5.95 20.00
CA VAL A 22 -2.30 -6.85 20.34
C VAL A 22 -0.95 -6.23 19.96
N GLY A 23 -0.85 -5.60 18.79
CA GLY A 23 0.36 -4.90 18.36
C GLY A 23 0.77 -3.79 19.32
N LEU A 24 -0.19 -2.99 19.77
CA LEU A 24 0.06 -1.93 20.77
C LEU A 24 0.40 -2.50 22.15
N ALA A 25 -0.29 -3.56 22.59
CA ALA A 25 -0.05 -4.18 23.89
C ALA A 25 1.30 -4.88 23.98
N LEU A 26 1.76 -5.50 22.89
CA LEU A 26 3.04 -6.22 22.82
C LEU A 26 4.21 -5.29 22.46
N GLY A 27 3.98 -4.13 21.85
CA GLY A 27 5.02 -3.15 21.55
C GLY A 27 6.25 -3.77 20.89
N ASN A 28 7.42 -3.64 21.53
CA ASN A 28 8.69 -4.13 20.98
C ASN A 28 8.77 -5.64 20.74
N TYR A 29 7.93 -6.46 21.40
CA TYR A 29 7.90 -7.90 21.17
C TYR A 29 7.42 -8.25 19.76
N THR A 30 6.73 -7.34 19.06
CA THR A 30 6.31 -7.57 17.66
C THR A 30 7.41 -7.28 16.66
N ARG A 31 8.60 -6.82 17.07
CA ARG A 31 9.70 -6.49 16.14
C ARG A 31 10.13 -7.69 15.30
N ILE A 32 10.07 -8.91 15.84
CA ILE A 32 10.34 -10.14 15.08
C ILE A 32 9.40 -10.28 13.88
N LEU A 33 8.14 -9.86 13.99
CA LEU A 33 7.21 -9.90 12.85
C LEU A 33 7.61 -8.95 11.72
N SER A 34 8.32 -7.86 12.02
CA SER A 34 8.77 -6.92 10.99
C SER A 34 9.75 -7.54 9.99
N GLU A 35 10.58 -8.48 10.43
CA GLU A 35 11.52 -9.21 9.57
C GLU A 35 10.79 -10.13 8.57
N TYR A 36 9.61 -10.62 8.95
CA TYR A 36 8.75 -11.44 8.10
C TYR A 36 7.76 -10.64 7.26
N ALA A 37 7.60 -9.33 7.52
CA ALA A 37 6.57 -8.51 6.88
C ALA A 37 6.68 -8.52 5.35
N VAL A 38 7.91 -8.44 4.81
CA VAL A 38 8.16 -8.49 3.36
C VAL A 38 7.71 -9.83 2.77
N TRP A 39 8.03 -10.95 3.43
CA TRP A 39 7.64 -12.29 2.98
C TRP A 39 6.13 -12.51 3.04
N ILE A 40 5.49 -12.03 4.11
CA ILE A 40 4.03 -12.07 4.26
C ILE A 40 3.38 -11.24 3.14
N LEU A 41 3.91 -10.05 2.84
CA LEU A 41 3.39 -9.20 1.77
C LEU A 41 3.53 -9.88 0.40
N ALA A 42 4.68 -10.49 0.11
CA ALA A 42 4.92 -11.24 -1.12
C ALA A 42 3.91 -12.39 -1.29
N ILE A 43 3.65 -13.15 -0.23
CA ILE A 43 2.62 -14.21 -0.24
C ILE A 43 1.23 -13.64 -0.51
N VAL A 44 0.85 -12.56 0.18
CA VAL A 44 -0.45 -11.90 -0.02
C VAL A 44 -0.60 -11.39 -1.46
N MET A 45 0.46 -10.82 -2.04
CA MET A 45 0.45 -10.38 -3.44
C MET A 45 0.32 -11.54 -4.43
N LEU A 46 1.00 -12.67 -4.17
CA LEU A 46 0.85 -13.87 -4.98
C LEU A 46 -0.59 -14.38 -4.96
N PHE A 47 -1.21 -14.52 -3.79
CA PHE A 47 -2.60 -14.94 -3.69
C PHE A 47 -3.56 -13.92 -4.31
N SER A 48 -3.30 -12.62 -4.16
CA SER A 48 -4.12 -11.57 -4.76
C SER A 48 -4.09 -11.57 -6.29
N THR A 49 -3.05 -12.13 -6.91
CA THR A 49 -2.88 -12.12 -8.39
C THR A 49 -3.31 -13.43 -9.04
N THR A 50 -3.37 -14.56 -8.31
CA THR A 50 -3.82 -15.86 -8.85
C THR A 50 -5.26 -15.87 -9.38
N GLY A 51 -6.13 -14.99 -8.87
CA GLY A 51 -7.52 -14.88 -9.31
C GLY A 51 -7.74 -14.15 -10.64
N PHE A 52 -6.68 -13.66 -11.31
CA PHE A 52 -6.81 -12.80 -12.48
C PHE A 52 -6.15 -13.40 -13.72
N SER A 53 -6.84 -13.24 -14.86
CA SER A 53 -6.32 -13.64 -16.17
C SER A 53 -5.98 -12.39 -16.99
N PHE A 54 -4.72 -12.26 -17.42
CA PHE A 54 -4.28 -11.22 -18.35
C PHE A 54 -4.91 -11.30 -19.75
N ARG A 55 -5.79 -12.28 -19.99
CA ARG A 55 -6.48 -12.44 -21.29
C ARG A 55 -7.41 -11.28 -21.62
N SER A 56 -7.92 -10.56 -20.62
CA SER A 56 -8.75 -9.35 -20.81
C SER A 56 -7.94 -8.09 -21.15
N TRP A 57 -6.60 -8.15 -21.08
CA TRP A 57 -5.76 -6.98 -21.37
C TRP A 57 -5.64 -6.65 -22.85
N ILE A 58 -6.29 -7.44 -23.70
CA ILE A 58 -6.42 -7.18 -25.12
C ILE A 58 -7.83 -6.63 -25.34
N PRO A 59 -8.00 -5.35 -25.75
CA PRO A 59 -6.96 -4.41 -26.21
C PRO A 59 -6.29 -3.58 -25.10
N PHE A 60 -4.97 -3.43 -25.21
CA PHE A 60 -4.09 -2.81 -24.20
C PHE A 60 -4.40 -1.32 -23.89
N ARG A 61 -5.09 -0.64 -24.81
CA ARG A 61 -5.43 0.79 -24.67
C ARG A 61 -6.39 1.06 -23.50
N GLY A 62 -7.30 0.13 -23.21
CA GLY A 62 -8.21 0.23 -22.06
C GLY A 62 -7.44 0.14 -20.73
N VAL A 63 -6.52 -0.83 -20.66
CA VAL A 63 -5.66 -1.08 -19.50
C VAL A 63 -4.80 0.13 -19.16
N ILE A 64 -4.11 0.72 -20.15
CA ILE A 64 -3.28 1.93 -19.92
C ILE A 64 -4.13 3.06 -19.33
N LYS A 65 -5.35 3.27 -19.84
CA LYS A 65 -6.23 4.33 -19.34
C LYS A 65 -6.57 4.12 -17.86
N ASP A 66 -6.82 2.88 -17.45
CA ASP A 66 -7.11 2.53 -16.06
C ASP A 66 -5.89 2.73 -15.17
N ILE A 67 -4.71 2.31 -15.64
CA ILE A 67 -3.43 2.51 -14.95
C ILE A 67 -3.16 4.01 -14.73
N VAL A 68 -3.28 4.82 -15.78
CA VAL A 68 -3.01 6.27 -15.69
C VAL A 68 -3.97 6.94 -14.70
N LYS A 69 -5.27 6.58 -14.74
CA LYS A 69 -6.25 7.09 -13.76
C LYS A 69 -5.89 6.66 -12.34
N ALA A 70 -5.52 5.40 -12.14
CA ALA A 70 -5.17 4.88 -10.83
C ALA A 70 -3.91 5.58 -10.27
N VAL A 71 -2.87 5.72 -11.08
CA VAL A 71 -1.63 6.45 -10.75
C VAL A 71 -1.95 7.90 -10.40
N PHE A 72 -2.76 8.58 -11.20
CA PHE A 72 -3.18 9.96 -10.92
C PHE A 72 -3.93 10.07 -9.59
N LEU A 73 -4.88 9.18 -9.33
CA LEU A 73 -5.65 9.20 -8.08
C LEU A 73 -4.77 8.87 -6.86
N ASN A 74 -3.83 7.92 -6.96
CA ASN A 74 -2.99 7.51 -5.84
C ASN A 74 -1.88 8.54 -5.53
N TYR A 75 -1.10 8.93 -6.53
CA TYR A 75 0.09 9.74 -6.28
C TYR A 75 -0.18 11.24 -6.33
N ILE A 76 -1.16 11.68 -7.14
CA ILE A 76 -1.48 13.11 -7.25
C ILE A 76 -2.62 13.47 -6.30
N VAL A 77 -3.81 12.89 -6.47
CA VAL A 77 -4.97 13.31 -5.67
C VAL A 77 -4.80 12.95 -4.20
N PHE A 78 -4.58 11.68 -3.90
CA PHE A 78 -4.36 11.24 -2.51
C PHE A 78 -3.06 11.81 -1.94
N GLY A 79 -1.97 11.79 -2.71
CA GLY A 79 -0.69 12.39 -2.30
C GLY A 79 -0.82 13.86 -1.90
N LEU A 80 -1.47 14.70 -2.71
CA LEU A 80 -1.69 16.11 -2.39
C LEU A 80 -2.53 16.29 -1.13
N ILE A 81 -3.60 15.50 -0.95
CA ILE A 81 -4.43 15.58 0.26
C ILE A 81 -3.58 15.30 1.50
N VAL A 82 -2.74 14.28 1.47
CA VAL A 82 -1.88 13.93 2.60
C VAL A 82 -0.80 14.99 2.82
N VAL A 83 -0.15 15.49 1.77
CA VAL A 83 0.84 16.58 1.89
C VAL A 83 0.20 17.83 2.49
N LEU A 84 -1.01 18.21 2.06
CA LEU A 84 -1.75 19.32 2.66
C LEU A 84 -2.06 19.05 4.13
N ALA A 85 -2.45 17.82 4.48
CA ALA A 85 -2.66 17.44 5.88
C ALA A 85 -1.38 17.57 6.73
N THR A 86 -0.20 17.34 6.15
CA THR A 86 1.08 17.55 6.86
C THR A 86 1.38 19.01 7.18
N SER A 87 0.77 19.98 6.49
CA SER A 87 0.98 21.40 6.78
C SER A 87 0.45 21.81 8.15
N PHE A 88 -0.47 21.02 8.72
CA PHE A 88 -0.98 21.21 10.08
C PHE A 88 -0.11 20.57 11.16
N ILE A 89 0.96 19.86 10.79
CA ILE A 89 1.88 19.18 11.71
C ILE A 89 3.15 20.03 11.85
N PRO A 90 3.53 20.45 13.07
CA PRO A 90 4.75 21.22 13.29
C PRO A 90 6.00 20.45 12.85
N ASP A 91 6.90 21.15 12.18
CA ASP A 91 8.19 20.60 11.74
C ASP A 91 9.27 20.77 12.82
N ALA A 92 8.98 20.28 14.03
CA ALA A 92 9.88 20.42 15.17
C ALA A 92 9.73 19.26 16.16
N GLY A 93 10.85 18.85 16.76
CA GLY A 93 10.91 17.74 17.72
C GLY A 93 10.48 16.41 17.10
N ASP A 94 9.81 15.58 17.90
CA ASP A 94 9.37 14.24 17.50
C ASP A 94 8.30 14.25 16.38
N TYR A 95 7.61 15.38 16.18
CA TYR A 95 6.61 15.55 15.12
C TYR A 95 7.22 15.55 13.70
N SER A 96 8.53 15.82 13.60
CA SER A 96 9.25 15.70 12.33
C SER A 96 9.24 14.26 11.79
N TYR A 97 9.36 13.24 12.66
CA TYR A 97 9.29 11.84 12.27
C TYR A 97 7.89 11.45 11.80
N LEU A 98 6.84 11.99 12.43
CA LEU A 98 5.46 11.77 12.01
C LEU A 98 5.22 12.32 10.60
N ARG A 99 5.73 13.54 10.33
CA ARG A 99 5.63 14.17 9.00
C ARG A 99 6.36 13.36 7.93
N LYS A 100 7.59 12.90 8.22
CA LYS A 100 8.36 12.03 7.32
C LYS A 100 7.64 10.70 7.07
N GLY A 101 7.04 10.11 8.09
CA GLY A 101 6.20 8.90 7.95
C GLY A 101 5.01 9.10 7.01
N LEU A 102 4.36 10.27 7.06
CA LEU A 102 3.28 10.60 6.12
C LEU A 102 3.77 10.78 4.68
N PHE A 103 4.98 11.32 4.47
CA PHE A 103 5.59 11.36 3.14
C PHE A 103 5.93 9.97 2.59
N ILE A 104 6.31 9.02 3.46
CA ILE A 104 6.44 7.61 3.06
C ILE A 104 5.11 7.04 2.59
N ILE A 105 4.00 7.38 3.26
CA ILE A 105 2.65 6.97 2.84
C ILE A 105 2.26 7.59 1.49
N VAL A 106 2.61 8.86 1.23
CA VAL A 106 2.38 9.52 -0.07
C VAL A 106 3.09 8.79 -1.20
N ALA A 107 4.31 8.34 -0.96
CA ALA A 107 5.12 7.64 -1.96
C ALA A 107 4.78 6.16 -2.11
N ALA A 108 3.97 5.58 -1.22
CA ALA A 108 3.64 4.17 -1.24
C ALA A 108 2.62 3.83 -2.34
N PRO A 109 2.79 2.68 -3.03
CA PRO A 109 1.76 2.18 -3.93
C PRO A 109 0.50 1.76 -3.17
N ALA A 110 -0.63 1.80 -3.87
CA ALA A 110 -1.89 1.29 -3.39
C ALA A 110 -1.81 -0.22 -3.07
N GLY A 111 -2.41 -0.62 -1.95
CA GLY A 111 -2.38 -2.01 -1.50
C GLY A 111 -3.32 -2.96 -2.29
N PRO A 112 -3.01 -4.27 -2.34
CA PRO A 112 -3.84 -5.27 -3.03
C PRO A 112 -5.24 -5.45 -2.41
N SER A 113 -5.45 -4.99 -1.18
CA SER A 113 -6.75 -5.02 -0.49
C SER A 113 -7.85 -4.28 -1.26
N ILE A 114 -7.51 -3.30 -2.11
CA ILE A 114 -8.47 -2.58 -2.95
C ILE A 114 -9.24 -3.54 -3.87
N ILE A 115 -8.61 -4.60 -4.38
CA ILE A 115 -9.28 -5.59 -5.23
C ILE A 115 -10.37 -6.33 -4.45
N ALA A 116 -10.06 -6.76 -3.22
CA ALA A 116 -11.02 -7.42 -2.35
C ALA A 116 -12.18 -6.49 -1.97
N PHE A 117 -11.89 -5.24 -1.62
CA PHE A 117 -12.94 -4.25 -1.31
C PHE A 117 -13.80 -3.90 -2.52
N THR A 118 -13.21 -3.86 -3.72
CA THR A 118 -13.95 -3.66 -4.97
C THR A 118 -14.93 -4.80 -5.22
N ALA A 119 -14.53 -6.06 -5.02
CA ALA A 119 -15.42 -7.21 -5.12
C ALA A 119 -16.63 -7.10 -4.19
N LEU A 120 -16.38 -6.67 -2.95
CA LEU A 120 -17.40 -6.56 -1.90
C LEU A 120 -18.38 -5.42 -2.13
N LEU A 121 -17.89 -4.29 -2.61
CA LEU A 121 -18.71 -3.13 -2.93
C LEU A 121 -19.37 -3.22 -4.31
N LYS A 122 -19.23 -4.37 -5.00
CA LYS A 122 -19.71 -4.60 -6.37
C LYS A 122 -19.19 -3.55 -7.35
N GLY A 123 -17.96 -3.09 -7.13
CA GLY A 123 -17.28 -2.14 -8.00
C GLY A 123 -16.70 -2.82 -9.25
N ASN A 124 -16.00 -2.03 -10.07
CA ASN A 124 -15.36 -2.53 -11.28
C ASN A 124 -14.04 -3.25 -10.95
N LEU A 125 -14.09 -4.58 -10.91
CA LEU A 125 -12.95 -5.45 -10.61
C LEU A 125 -11.82 -5.31 -11.64
N GLU A 126 -12.15 -5.18 -12.92
CA GLU A 126 -11.16 -5.05 -13.98
C GLU A 126 -10.34 -3.76 -13.81
N TYR A 127 -11.01 -2.63 -13.55
CA TYR A 127 -10.35 -1.37 -13.23
C TYR A 127 -9.45 -1.49 -11.99
N SER A 128 -9.95 -2.13 -10.92
CA SER A 128 -9.17 -2.27 -9.69
C SER A 128 -7.93 -3.13 -9.88
N VAL A 129 -8.02 -4.23 -10.62
CA VAL A 129 -6.86 -5.10 -10.86
C VAL A 129 -5.84 -4.39 -11.75
N ASN A 130 -6.29 -3.81 -12.86
CA ASN A 130 -5.42 -3.07 -13.77
C ASN A 130 -4.74 -1.90 -13.05
N GLY A 131 -5.50 -1.15 -12.25
CA GLY A 131 -5.02 0.00 -11.49
C GLY A 131 -4.00 -0.39 -10.42
N VAL A 132 -4.29 -1.40 -9.59
CA VAL A 132 -3.37 -1.87 -8.54
C VAL A 132 -2.09 -2.40 -9.17
N PHE A 133 -2.18 -3.24 -10.21
CA PHE A 133 -1.00 -3.73 -10.93
C PHE A 133 -0.17 -2.57 -11.49
N GLY A 134 -0.81 -1.64 -12.20
CA GLY A 134 -0.12 -0.52 -12.83
C GLY A 134 0.52 0.43 -11.83
N ILE A 135 -0.12 0.69 -10.69
CA ILE A 135 0.46 1.47 -9.60
C ILE A 135 1.68 0.76 -9.00
N THR A 136 1.61 -0.57 -8.80
CA THR A 136 2.74 -1.36 -8.30
C THR A 136 3.92 -1.26 -9.25
N VAL A 137 3.72 -1.42 -10.56
CA VAL A 137 4.80 -1.23 -11.55
C VAL A 137 5.31 0.21 -11.57
N ALA A 138 4.41 1.20 -11.56
CA ALA A 138 4.79 2.61 -11.55
C ALA A 138 5.57 3.01 -10.29
N SER A 139 5.34 2.33 -9.16
CA SER A 139 6.02 2.58 -7.88
C SER A 139 7.54 2.39 -7.96
N LEU A 140 8.02 1.53 -8.85
CA LEU A 140 9.46 1.34 -9.10
C LEU A 140 10.18 2.66 -9.42
N VAL A 141 9.47 3.59 -10.06
CA VAL A 141 10.00 4.92 -10.42
C VAL A 141 9.42 6.00 -9.54
N LEU A 142 8.11 5.98 -9.29
CA LEU A 142 7.41 7.05 -8.57
C LEU A 142 7.76 7.08 -7.09
N THR A 143 7.88 5.95 -6.41
CA THR A 143 8.22 5.91 -4.99
C THR A 143 9.59 6.54 -4.69
N PRO A 144 10.70 6.12 -5.33
CA PRO A 144 12.00 6.74 -5.07
C PRO A 144 12.03 8.21 -5.48
N LEU A 145 11.36 8.58 -6.57
CA LEU A 145 11.26 9.98 -7.03
C LEU A 145 10.53 10.85 -6.00
N LEU A 146 9.38 10.42 -5.52
CA LEU A 146 8.58 11.17 -4.55
C LEU A 146 9.30 11.28 -3.20
N LEU A 147 9.95 10.21 -2.74
CA LEU A 147 10.73 10.26 -1.50
C LEU A 147 11.91 11.22 -1.64
N PHE A 148 12.60 11.23 -2.78
CA PHE A 148 13.67 12.21 -3.04
C PHE A 148 13.16 13.65 -2.97
N LEU A 149 11.98 13.91 -3.54
CA LEU A 149 11.35 15.24 -3.56
C LEU A 149 10.80 15.68 -2.19
N LEU A 150 10.29 14.74 -1.39
CA LEU A 150 9.60 15.03 -0.13
C LEU A 150 10.51 14.95 1.10
N LEU A 151 11.62 14.20 1.03
CA LEU A 151 12.56 13.97 2.13
C LEU A 151 13.93 14.60 1.83
N ASP A 152 13.95 15.90 1.55
CA ASP A 152 15.12 16.80 1.45
C ASP A 152 16.42 16.23 0.84
N GLY A 153 16.32 15.24 -0.07
CA GLY A 153 17.40 14.55 -0.78
C GLY A 153 18.55 13.95 0.06
N SER A 154 18.60 14.19 1.37
CA SER A 154 19.78 14.06 2.22
C SER A 154 19.69 12.93 3.25
N GLU A 155 18.48 12.45 3.56
CA GLU A 155 18.29 11.42 4.59
C GLU A 155 18.11 10.00 4.03
N ILE A 156 17.62 9.84 2.79
CA ILE A 156 17.39 8.53 2.19
C ILE A 156 17.94 8.55 0.77
N SER A 157 19.02 7.78 0.52
CA SER A 157 19.52 7.58 -0.85
C SER A 157 18.48 6.80 -1.66
N PRO A 158 17.83 7.41 -2.68
CA PRO A 158 16.78 6.76 -3.45
C PRO A 158 17.26 5.49 -4.17
N LEU A 159 18.56 5.44 -4.49
CA LEU A 159 19.23 4.29 -5.12
C LEU A 159 19.27 3.07 -4.20
N LEU A 160 19.29 3.24 -2.88
CA LEU A 160 19.28 2.13 -1.92
C LEU A 160 17.88 1.50 -1.76
N LEU A 161 16.82 2.18 -2.21
CA LEU A 161 15.45 1.67 -2.15
C LEU A 161 15.07 0.79 -3.34
N MET A 162 15.70 0.99 -4.51
CA MET A 162 15.43 0.20 -5.71
C MET A 162 15.56 -1.32 -5.51
N PRO A 163 16.62 -1.85 -4.85
CA PRO A 163 16.75 -3.29 -4.61
C PRO A 163 15.65 -3.86 -3.72
N ILE A 164 15.11 -3.05 -2.81
CA ILE A 164 14.01 -3.46 -1.92
C ILE A 164 12.71 -3.53 -2.72
N LEU A 165 12.41 -2.50 -3.53
CA LEU A 165 11.24 -2.48 -4.40
C LEU A 165 11.26 -3.61 -5.43
N LEU A 166 12.42 -3.93 -6.00
CA LEU A 166 12.59 -5.05 -6.93
C LEU A 166 12.36 -6.43 -6.28
N LYS A 167 12.64 -6.60 -4.99
CA LYS A 167 12.34 -7.85 -4.27
C LYS A 167 10.86 -8.04 -3.96
N LEU A 168 10.08 -6.96 -4.03
CA LEU A 168 8.67 -6.91 -3.65
C LEU A 168 7.72 -7.16 -4.82
N ILE A 169 8.23 -7.09 -6.06
CA ILE A 169 7.50 -7.34 -7.31
C ILE A 169 7.93 -8.69 -7.86
#